data_AF-A0A4Q3TD04-F1
#
_entry.id   AF-A0A4Q3TD04-F1
#
_cell.length_a   1.000
_cell.length_b   1.000
_cell.length_c   1.000
_cell.angle_alpha   90.00
_cell.angle_beta   90.00
_cell.angle_gamma   90.00
#
_symmetry.space_group_name_H-M   'P 1'
#
loop_
_entity.id
_entity.type
_entity.pdbx_description
1 polymer ?
#
loop_
_entity_poly.entity_id
_entity_poly.type
_entity_poly.pdbx_seq_one_letter_code
_entity_poly.pdbx_strand_id
1 'polypeptide(L)' 'EDGSYGYCEETGEPISLGRLEARPTATLSVEAQERHERRERVHRDD' A
#
# COMPACT_ATOMS: atom_id res chain seq x y z
N GLU A 1 12.69 -12.66 9.90
CA GLU A 1 11.45 -12.22 9.24
C GLU A 1 10.74 -11.28 10.19
N ASP A 2 10.52 -10.03 9.78
CA ASP A 2 10.06 -8.93 10.63
C ASP A 2 8.56 -9.04 11.02
N GLY A 3 7.86 -10.10 10.62
CA GLY A 3 6.44 -10.32 10.95
C GLY A 3 5.47 -9.31 10.32
N SER A 4 5.98 -8.37 9.54
CA SER A 4 5.26 -7.29 8.87
C SER A 4 4.62 -7.70 7.53
N TYR A 5 4.91 -8.91 7.03
CA TYR A 5 4.30 -9.42 5.81
C TYR A 5 2.77 -9.48 5.92
N GLY A 6 2.10 -8.88 4.94
CA GLY A 6 0.64 -8.83 4.90
C GLY A 6 0.01 -7.70 5.72
N TYR A 7 0.80 -6.76 6.24
CA TYR A 7 0.31 -5.54 6.86
C TYR A 7 0.84 -4.30 6.13
N CYS A 8 0.03 -3.25 6.08
CA CYS A 8 0.35 -1.98 5.47
C CYS A 8 1.42 -1.25 6.28
N GLU A 9 2.55 -0.90 5.67
CA GLU A 9 3.63 -0.18 6.36
C GLU A 9 3.23 1.23 6.83
N GLU A 10 2.24 1.87 6.19
CA GLU A 10 1.78 3.21 6.58
C GLU A 10 0.78 3.18 7.74
N THR A 11 -0.19 2.26 7.69
CA THR A 11 -1.33 2.26 8.63
C THR A 11 -1.31 1.13 9.66
N GLY A 12 -0.50 0.10 9.43
CA GLY A 12 -0.49 -1.14 10.23
C GLY A 12 -1.69 -2.06 9.99
N GLU A 13 -2.57 -1.72 9.06
CA GLU A 13 -3.77 -2.51 8.74
C GLU A 13 -3.45 -3.71 7.84
N PRO A 14 -4.21 -4.81 7.90
CA PRO A 14 -3.99 -5.96 7.05
C PRO A 14 -4.18 -5.63 5.56
N ILE A 15 -3.28 -6.14 4.72
CA ILE A 15 -3.37 -6.10 3.25
C ILE A 15 -4.27 -7.24 2.80
N SER A 16 -5.19 -6.97 1.88
CA SER A 16 -6.09 -8.00 1.36
C SER A 16 -5.32 -9.15 0.70
N LEU A 17 -5.75 -10.39 0.97
CA LEU A 17 -5.10 -11.58 0.41
C LEU A 17 -5.06 -11.55 -1.12
N GLY A 18 -6.15 -11.15 -1.78
CA GLY A 18 -6.17 -11.04 -3.25
C GLY A 18 -5.13 -10.08 -3.82
N ARG A 19 -4.74 -9.04 -3.06
CA ARG A 19 -3.64 -8.14 -3.44
C ARG A 19 -2.27 -8.81 -3.28
N LEU A 20 -2.07 -9.59 -2.21
CA LEU A 20 -0.84 -10.36 -2.00
C LEU A 20 -0.71 -11.53 -2.98
N GLU A 21 -1.80 -12.17 -3.36
CA GLU A 21 -1.81 -13.21 -4.41
C GLU A 21 -1.44 -12.63 -5.77
N ALA A 22 -1.98 -11.46 -6.11
CA ALA A 22 -1.62 -10.76 -7.35
C ALA A 22 -0.21 -10.15 -7.29
N ARG A 23 0.21 -9.65 -6.13
CA ARG A 23 1.47 -8.93 -5.90
C ARG A 23 2.02 -9.26 -4.50
N PRO A 24 2.79 -10.36 -4.35
CA PRO A 24 3.27 -10.82 -3.04
C PRO A 24 4.26 -9.87 -2.38
N THR A 25 4.89 -8.97 -3.14
CA THR A 25 5.79 -7.95 -2.60
C THR A 25 5.08 -6.65 -2.26
N ALA A 26 3.74 -6.61 -2.22
CA ALA A 26 3.00 -5.41 -1.87
C ALA A 26 3.17 -5.09 -0.37
N THR A 27 3.61 -3.88 -0.05
CA THR A 27 3.85 -3.44 1.34
C THR A 27 2.82 -2.42 1.86
N LEU A 28 1.97 -1.89 0.98
CA LEU A 28 0.89 -0.97 1.33
C LEU A 28 -0.48 -1.61 1.09
N SER A 29 -1.50 -1.17 1.84
CA SER A 29 -2.90 -1.43 1.51
C SER A 29 -3.32 -0.68 0.23
N VAL A 30 -4.48 -1.04 -0.33
CA VAL A 30 -5.05 -0.35 -1.51
C VAL A 30 -5.31 1.12 -1.19
N GLU A 31 -5.99 1.40 -0.09
CA GLU A 31 -6.35 2.76 0.31
C GLU A 31 -5.12 3.63 0.59
N ALA A 32 -4.09 3.08 1.25
CA ALA A 32 -2.83 3.77 1.46
C ALA A 32 -2.18 4.12 0.13
N GLN A 33 -2.12 3.17 -0.82
CA GLN A 33 -1.54 3.44 -2.13
C GLN A 33 -2.34 4.50 -2.93
N GLU A 34 -3.68 4.45 -2.92
CA GLU A 34 -4.51 5.45 -3.59
C GLU A 34 -4.28 6.86 -3.03
N ARG A 35 -4.09 6.98 -1.71
CA ARG A 35 -3.78 8.24 -1.04
C ARG A 35 -2.41 8.79 -1.44
N HIS A 36 -1.41 7.93 -1.57
CA HIS A 36 -0.09 8.30 -2.10
C HIS A 36 -0.20 8.79 -3.54
N GLU A 37 -0.84 8.03 -4.42
CA GLU A 37 -1.03 8.38 -5.83
C GLU A 37 -1.80 9.71 -6.00
N ARG A 38 -2.80 9.96 -5.15
CA ARG A 38 -3.54 11.24 -5.14
C ARG A 38 -2.64 12.41 -4.75
N ARG A 39 -1.76 12.25 -3.76
CA ARG A 39 -0.81 13.32 -3.36
C ARG A 39 0.20 13.59 -4.47
N GLU A 40 0.73 12.55 -5.10
CA GLU A 40 1.69 12.71 -6.19
C GLU A 40 1.06 13.41 -7.41
N ARG A 41 -0.21 13.13 -7.73
CA ARG A 41 -0.92 13.84 -8.81
C ARG A 41 -1.08 15.34 -8.56
N VAL A 42 -1.31 15.75 -7.31
CA VAL A 42 -1.46 17.18 -6.96
C VAL A 42 -0.13 17.94 -7.14
N HIS A 43 1.00 17.27 -6.98
CA HIS A 43 2.32 17.90 -7.09
C HIS A 43 2.89 17.96 -8.51
N ARG A 44 2.22 17.38 -9.52
CA ARG A 44 2.75 17.29 -10.89
C ARG A 44 2.23 18.38 -11.83
N ASP A 45 1.38 19.27 -11.35
CA ASP A 45 0.74 20.36 -12.11
C ASP A 45 1.22 21.77 -11.69
N ASP A 46 2.35 21.86 -10.98
CA ASP A 46 3.05 23.12 -10.67
C ASP A 46 4.35 23.24 -11.50
#